data_AF-A0A957HHC0-F1
#
_entry.id   AF-A0A957HHC0-F1
#
_cell.length_a   1.000
_cell.length_b   1.000
_cell.length_c   1.000
_cell.angle_alpha   90.00
_cell.angle_beta   90.00
_cell.angle_gamma   90.00
#
_symmetry.space_group_name_H-M   'P 1'
#
loop_
_entity.id
_entity.type
_entity.pdbx_description
1 polymer ?
#
loop_
_entity_poly.entity_id
_entity_poly.type
_entity_poly.pdbx_seq_one_letter_code
_entity_poly.pdbx_strand_id
1 'polypeptide(L)'
;MLVNIILWIILGGVAGWIASMLMKRDAQMGAAANIVVGIVGAVLGGFLFNLVGLTGDTGFNLWTLFVAIIGSVVLLFLVDVIRKAA
;
A
#
# COMPACT_ATOMS: atom_id res chain seq x y z
N MET A 1 12.40 17.46 6.18
CA MET A 1 11.03 17.66 5.66
C MET A 1 10.86 17.15 4.24
N LEU A 2 11.68 17.54 3.25
CA LEU A 2 11.60 17.01 1.87
C LEU A 2 12.08 15.54 1.72
N VAL A 3 13.12 15.13 2.46
CA VAL A 3 13.65 13.75 2.43
C VAL A 3 12.59 12.71 2.83
N ASN A 4 11.66 13.06 3.73
CA ASN A 4 10.56 12.17 4.13
C ASN A 4 9.57 11.89 3.00
N ILE A 5 9.31 12.87 2.14
CA ILE A 5 8.35 12.73 1.04
C ILE A 5 8.90 11.78 -0.02
N ILE A 6 10.19 11.90 -0.36
CA ILE A 6 10.84 11.00 -1.32
C ILE A 6 10.86 9.57 -0.79
N LEU A 7 11.20 9.38 0.49
CA LEU A 7 11.18 8.05 1.13
C LEU A 7 9.78 7.43 1.14
N TRP A 8 8.74 8.24 1.37
CA TRP A 8 7.35 7.78 1.31
C TRP A 8 6.93 7.36 -0.11
N ILE A 9 7.35 8.10 -1.13
CA ILE A 9 7.09 7.74 -2.53
C ILE A 9 7.79 6.43 -2.88
N ILE A 10 9.04 6.23 -2.44
CA ILE A 10 9.78 4.99 -2.68
C ILE A 10 9.13 3.83 -1.93
N LEU A 11 8.86 3.98 -0.64
CA LEU A 11 8.25 2.94 0.19
C LEU A 11 6.85 2.57 -0.34
N GLY A 12 6.03 3.58 -0.64
CA GLY A 12 4.72 3.39 -1.25
C GLY A 12 4.83 2.73 -2.62
N GLY A 13 5.70 3.20 -3.50
CA GLY A 13 5.94 2.60 -4.81
C GLY A 13 6.31 1.12 -4.74
N VAL A 14 7.24 0.76 -3.83
CA VAL A 14 7.64 -0.63 -3.60
C VAL A 14 6.48 -1.45 -3.03
N ALA A 15 5.78 -0.92 -2.02
CA ALA A 15 4.64 -1.61 -1.40
C ALA A 15 3.51 -1.89 -2.39
N GLY A 16 3.12 -0.87 -3.17
CA GLY A 16 2.08 -0.98 -4.17
C GLY A 16 2.48 -1.88 -5.34
N TRP A 17 3.75 -1.87 -5.74
CA TRP A 17 4.23 -2.81 -6.76
C TRP A 17 4.18 -4.26 -6.25
N ILE A 18 4.66 -4.53 -5.03
CA ILE A 18 4.55 -5.86 -4.42
C ILE A 18 3.09 -6.31 -4.33
N ALA A 19 2.20 -5.42 -3.86
CA ALA A 19 0.77 -5.71 -3.80
C ALA A 19 0.17 -6.01 -5.19
N SER A 20 0.58 -5.28 -6.23
CA SER A 20 0.14 -5.52 -7.61
C SER A 20 0.57 -6.90 -8.12
N MET A 21 1.79 -7.36 -7.81
CA MET A 21 2.26 -8.70 -8.16
C MET A 21 1.47 -9.78 -7.41
N LEU A 22 1.22 -9.60 -6.11
CA LEU A 22 0.41 -10.52 -5.31
C LEU A 22 -1.01 -10.66 -5.86
N MET A 23 -1.57 -9.56 -6.37
CA MET A 23 -2.90 -9.52 -7.00
C MET A 23 -2.90 -9.84 -8.50
N LYS A 24 -1.75 -10.19 -9.09
CA LYS A 24 -1.60 -10.45 -10.54
C LYS A 24 -2.10 -9.29 -11.42
N ARG A 25 -1.89 -8.05 -10.96
CA ARG A 25 -2.23 -6.79 -11.66
C ARG A 25 -1.00 -6.04 -12.16
N ASP A 26 0.20 -6.55 -11.93
CA ASP A 26 1.47 -5.93 -12.31
C ASP A 26 1.51 -5.57 -13.81
N ALA A 27 1.01 -6.45 -14.69
CA ALA A 27 0.95 -6.19 -16.13
C ALA A 27 0.02 -5.02 -16.52
N GLN A 28 -0.94 -4.67 -15.68
CA GLN A 28 -1.89 -3.57 -15.91
C GLN A 28 -1.54 -2.31 -15.12
N MET A 29 -0.64 -2.41 -14.13
CA MET A 29 -0.29 -1.32 -13.22
C MET A 29 1.09 -0.75 -13.54
N GLY A 30 1.12 0.51 -14.00
CA GLY A 30 2.37 1.26 -14.17
C GLY A 30 2.93 1.80 -12.84
N ALA A 31 4.16 2.33 -12.89
CA ALA A 31 4.86 2.87 -11.72
C ALA A 31 4.04 3.92 -10.95
N ALA A 32 3.37 4.84 -11.66
CA ALA A 32 2.52 5.85 -11.04
C ALA A 32 1.33 5.23 -10.28
N ALA A 33 0.67 4.22 -10.87
CA ALA A 33 -0.45 3.53 -10.22
C ALA A 33 0.01 2.78 -8.96
N ASN A 34 1.18 2.11 -9.03
CA ASN A 34 1.77 1.42 -7.88
C ASN A 34 2.10 2.39 -6.74
N ILE A 35 2.66 3.56 -7.04
CA ILE A 35 2.92 4.60 -6.02
C ILE A 35 1.63 5.06 -5.35
N VAL A 36 0.59 5.38 -6.13
CA VAL A 36 -0.70 5.84 -5.59
C VAL A 36 -1.35 4.77 -4.73
N VAL A 37 -1.43 3.53 -5.23
CA VAL A 37 -1.98 2.40 -4.48
C VAL A 37 -1.18 2.14 -3.21
N GLY A 38 0.14 2.25 -3.29
CA GLY A 38 1.04 2.11 -2.15
C GLY A 38 0.79 3.14 -1.05
N ILE A 39 0.65 4.42 -1.41
CA ILE A 39 0.41 5.50 -0.46
C ILE A 39 -0.99 5.37 0.18
N VAL A 40 -2.03 5.17 -0.64
CA VAL A 40 -3.41 5.01 -0.14
C VAL A 40 -3.54 3.73 0.68
N GLY A 41 -2.91 2.65 0.21
CA GLY A 41 -2.83 1.38 0.89
C GLY A 41 -2.11 1.47 2.23
N ALA A 42 -1.02 2.24 2.34
CA ALA A 42 -0.33 2.46 3.61
C ALA A 42 -1.21 3.15 4.65
N VAL A 43 -2.01 4.15 4.24
CA VAL A 43 -2.97 4.80 5.13
C VAL A 43 -4.05 3.82 5.59
N LEU A 44 -4.60 3.03 4.65
CA LEU A 44 -5.60 2.01 4.96
C LEU A 44 -5.03 0.92 5.88
N GLY A 45 -3.83 0.44 5.61
CA GLY A 45 -3.13 -0.57 6.42
C GLY A 45 -2.85 -0.06 7.83
N GLY A 46 -2.34 1.17 7.97
CA GLY A 46 -2.12 1.78 9.28
C GLY A 46 -3.41 1.88 10.10
N PHE A 47 -4.53 2.26 9.46
CA PHE A 47 -5.84 2.29 10.10
C PHE A 47 -6.29 0.89 10.55
N LEU A 48 -6.19 -0.12 9.68
CA LEU A 48 -6.59 -1.50 10.01
C LEU A 48 -5.76 -2.11 11.14
N PHE A 49 -4.44 -1.90 11.13
CA PHE A 49 -3.54 -2.39 12.18
C PHE A 49 -3.81 -1.67 13.52
N ASN A 50 -4.08 -0.37 13.48
CA ASN A 50 -4.42 0.39 14.69
C ASN A 50 -5.72 -0.12 15.35
N LEU A 51 -6.74 -0.49 14.55
CA LEU A 51 -7.98 -1.05 15.06
C LEU A 51 -7.80 -2.37 15.83
N VAL A 52 -6.81 -3.19 15.45
CA VAL A 52 -6.52 -4.48 16.12
C VAL A 52 -5.49 -4.35 17.25
N GLY A 53 -5.19 -3.12 17.68
CA GLY A 53 -4.22 -2.85 18.76
C GLY A 53 -2.76 -3.01 18.34
N LEU A 54 -2.48 -3.20 17.05
CA LEU A 54 -1.13 -3.17 16.50
C LEU A 54 -0.81 -1.73 16.12
N THR A 55 -0.17 -1.00 17.02
CA THR A 55 0.28 0.36 16.71
C THR A 55 1.28 0.33 15.56
N GLY A 56 0.87 0.92 14.43
CA GLY A 56 1.75 1.17 13.31
C GLY A 56 2.89 2.09 13.74
N ASP A 57 4.12 1.70 13.43
CA ASP A 57 5.24 2.61 13.48
C ASP A 57 5.10 3.63 12.34
N THR A 58 5.61 4.85 12.53
CA THR A 58 5.59 5.91 11.50
C THR A 58 6.96 6.09 10.82
N GLY A 59 7.97 5.31 11.23
CA GLY A 59 9.31 5.36 10.67
C GLY A 59 9.47 4.65 9.31
N PHE A 60 10.63 4.87 8.68
CA PHE A 60 11.05 4.06 7.53
C PHE A 60 11.68 2.76 8.03
N ASN A 61 10.89 1.68 8.12
CA ASN A 61 11.37 0.37 8.56
C ASN A 61 10.60 -0.78 7.88
N LEU A 62 11.04 -2.01 8.15
CA LEU A 62 10.42 -3.21 7.56
C LEU A 62 8.97 -3.41 8.03
N TRP A 63 8.64 -2.95 9.24
CA TRP A 63 7.28 -3.03 9.76
C TRP A 63 6.32 -2.13 8.98
N THR A 64 6.70 -0.87 8.72
CA THR A 64 5.86 0.06 7.96
C THR A 64 5.72 -0.35 6.50
N LEU A 65 6.78 -0.91 5.91
CA LEU A 65 6.68 -1.52 4.57
C LEU A 65 5.69 -2.70 4.57
N PHE A 66 5.74 -3.58 5.58
CA PHE A 66 4.81 -4.70 5.68
C PHE A 66 3.36 -4.23 5.82
N VAL A 67 3.09 -3.29 6.72
CA VAL A 67 1.75 -2.70 6.90
C VAL A 67 1.27 -2.05 5.60
N ALA A 68 2.16 -1.35 4.88
CA ALA A 68 1.83 -0.74 3.59
C ALA A 68 1.51 -1.76 2.50
N ILE A 69 2.25 -2.87 2.43
CA ILE A 69 1.97 -3.96 1.49
C ILE A 69 0.59 -4.57 1.80
N ILE A 70 0.33 -4.93 3.05
CA ILE A 70 -0.95 -5.53 3.45
C ILE A 70 -2.11 -4.57 3.16
N GLY A 71 -1.99 -3.31 3.53
CA GLY A 71 -3.02 -2.31 3.24
C GLY A 71 -3.25 -2.10 1.74
N SER A 72 -2.20 -2.15 0.92
CA SER A 72 -2.28 -2.07 -0.54
C SER A 72 -2.96 -3.29 -1.16
N VAL A 73 -2.68 -4.49 -0.63
CA VAL A 73 -3.34 -5.74 -1.03
C VAL A 73 -4.84 -5.66 -0.72
N VAL A 74 -5.21 -5.21 0.49
CA VAL A 74 -6.63 -5.00 0.85
C VAL A 74 -7.28 -3.96 -0.06
N LEU A 75 -6.61 -2.85 -0.35
CA LEU A 75 -7.14 -1.81 -1.24
C LEU A 75 -7.42 -2.37 -2.64
N LEU A 76 -6.46 -3.07 -3.24
CA LEU A 76 -6.63 -3.67 -4.56
C LEU A 76 -7.74 -4.74 -4.57
N PHE A 77 -7.84 -5.51 -3.49
CA PHE A 77 -8.92 -6.50 -3.32
C PHE A 77 -10.29 -5.83 -3.36
N LEU A 78 -10.48 -4.78 -2.56
CA LEU A 78 -11.74 -4.04 -2.51
C LEU A 78 -12.10 -3.44 -3.87
N VAL A 79 -11.11 -2.87 -4.57
CA VAL A 79 -11.30 -2.34 -5.92
C VAL A 79 -11.76 -3.43 -6.90
N ASP A 80 -11.22 -4.64 -6.80
CA ASP A 80 -11.64 -5.77 -7.66
C ASP A 80 -13.02 -6.29 -7.34
N VAL A 81 -13.38 -6.37 -6.05
CA VAL A 81 -14.73 -6.76 -5.64
C VAL A 81 -15.75 -5.75 -6.20
N ILE A 82 -15.47 -4.45 -6.05
CA ILE A 82 -16.37 -3.39 -6.55
C ILE A 82 -16.48 -3.43 -8.08
N ARG A 83 -15.36 -3.60 -8.80
CA ARG A 83 -15.39 -3.68 -10.28
C ARG A 83 -16.12 -4.91 -10.82
N LYS A 84 -16.14 -6.02 -10.08
CA LYS A 84 -16.87 -7.23 -10.49
C LYS A 84 -18.36 -7.15 -10.17
N ALA A 85 -18.76 -6.32 -9.22
CA ALA A 85 -20.14 -6.15 -8.79
C ALA A 85 -20.92 -5.12 -9.65
N ALA A 86 -20.20 -4.22 -10.33
CA ALA A 86 -20.75 -3.25 -11.28
C ALA A 86 -20.79 -3.84 -12.70
#